data_AF-A0A938S6C0-F1
#
_entry.id   AF-A0A938S6C0-F1
#
_cell.length_a   1.000
_cell.length_b   1.000
_cell.length_c   1.000
_cell.angle_alpha   90.00
_cell.angle_beta   90.00
_cell.angle_gamma   90.00
#
_symmetry.space_group_name_H-M   'P 1'
#
loop_
_entity.id
_entity.type
_entity.pdbx_description
1 polymer ?
#
loop_
_entity_poly.entity_id
_entity_poly.type
_entity_poly.pdbx_seq_one_letter_code
_entity_poly.pdbx_strand_id
1 'polypeptide(L)' 'MSDVTRILNAIERGDAGATDELLPLVYEELRVLAAQKLSQEPPGQTLQATALVHEAYLRLVGEG' A
#
# COMPACT_ATOMS: atom_id res chain seq x y z
N MET A 1 4.27 20.54 -2.90
CA MET A 1 3.01 19.78 -3.03
C MET A 1 3.40 18.38 -3.44
N SER A 2 3.09 17.38 -2.61
CA SER A 2 3.58 16.01 -2.76
C SER A 2 3.14 15.41 -4.09
N ASP A 3 3.98 14.57 -4.67
CA ASP A 3 3.69 13.88 -5.93
C ASP A 3 2.39 13.05 -5.82
N VAL A 4 2.10 12.52 -4.62
CA VAL A 4 0.83 11.85 -4.30
C VAL A 4 -0.39 12.76 -4.50
N THR A 5 -0.38 14.00 -4.01
CA THR A 5 -1.52 14.92 -4.21
C THR A 5 -1.70 15.26 -5.69
N ARG A 6 -0.62 15.33 -6.48
CA ARG A 6 -0.73 15.53 -7.93
C ARG A 6 -1.38 14.32 -8.62
N ILE A 7 -0.94 13.12 -8.25
CA ILE A 7 -1.45 11.85 -8.78
C ILE A 7 -2.95 11.70 -8.44
N LEU A 8 -3.35 11.94 -7.20
CA LEU A 8 -4.76 11.90 -6.78
C LEU A 8 -5.63 12.87 -7.58
N ASN A 9 -5.17 14.11 -7.76
CA ASN A 9 -5.87 15.08 -8.59
C ASN A 9 -5.96 14.65 -10.07
N ALA A 10 -5.01 13.88 -10.59
CA ALA A 10 -5.04 13.36 -11.96
C ALA A 10 -6.04 12.19 -12.09
N ILE A 11 -6.11 11.31 -11.09
CA ILE A 11 -7.12 10.25 -10.99
C ILE A 11 -8.53 10.86 -10.93
N GLU A 12 -8.75 11.90 -10.12
CA GLU A 12 -10.04 12.61 -10.06
C GLU A 12 -10.48 13.20 -11.41
N ARG A 13 -9.51 13.54 -12.28
CA ARG A 13 -9.77 14.03 -13.64
C ARG A 13 -9.96 12.91 -14.67
N GLY A 14 -9.90 11.65 -14.25
CA GLY A 14 -10.07 10.47 -15.12
C GLY A 14 -8.81 10.05 -15.88
N ASP A 15 -7.63 10.49 -15.44
CA ASP A 15 -6.36 10.03 -16.01
C ASP A 15 -6.08 8.58 -15.57
N ALA A 16 -6.30 7.64 -16.48
CA ALA A 16 -6.11 6.21 -16.22
C ALA A 16 -4.66 5.87 -15.83
N GLY A 17 -3.67 6.60 -16.37
CA GLY A 17 -2.25 6.35 -16.09
C GLY A 17 -1.82 6.80 -14.69
N ALA A 18 -2.54 7.74 -14.10
CA ALA A 18 -2.26 8.21 -12.74
C ALA A 18 -2.50 7.12 -11.69
N THR A 19 -3.39 6.16 -11.96
CA THR A 19 -3.60 5.01 -11.05
C THR A 19 -2.35 4.13 -11.00
N ASP A 20 -1.72 3.88 -12.15
CA ASP A 20 -0.49 3.08 -12.25
C ASP A 20 0.69 3.74 -11.51
N GLU A 21 0.69 5.07 -11.39
CA GLU A 21 1.67 5.82 -10.59
C GLU A 21 1.39 5.76 -9.08
N LEU A 22 0.12 5.64 -8.68
CA LEU A 22 -0.27 5.59 -7.27
C LEU A 22 -0.01 4.22 -6.63
N LEU A 23 -0.27 3.14 -7.37
CA LEU A 23 -0.22 1.77 -6.84
C LEU A 23 1.15 1.40 -6.22
N PRO A 24 2.30 1.68 -6.86
CA PRO A 24 3.61 1.39 -6.27
C PRO A 24 3.86 2.17 -4.96
N LEU A 25 3.39 3.42 -4.87
CA LEU A 25 3.57 4.25 -3.68
C LEU A 25 2.78 3.70 -2.49
N VAL A 26 1.53 3.26 -2.73
CA VAL A 26 0.70 2.63 -1.71
C VAL A 26 1.33 1.31 -1.25
N TYR A 27 1.83 0.49 -2.18
CA TYR A 27 2.44 -0.80 -1.85
C TYR A 27 3.72 -0.64 -1.01
N GLU A 28 4.58 0.33 -1.33
CA GLU A 28 5.77 0.64 -0.55
C GLU A 28 5.43 1.07 0.87
N GLU A 29 4.41 1.93 1.06
CA GLU A 29 4.01 2.33 2.41
C GLU A 29 3.40 1.19 3.22
N LEU A 30 2.59 0.33 2.59
CA LEU A 30 2.11 -0.88 3.25
C LEU A 30 3.26 -1.78 3.69
N ARG A 31 4.33 -1.88 2.88
CA ARG A 31 5.52 -2.66 3.22
C ARG A 31 6.27 -2.07 4.42
N VAL A 32 6.44 -0.76 4.47
CA VAL A 32 7.06 -0.07 5.62
C VAL A 32 6.23 -0.30 6.88
N LEU A 33 4.91 -0.14 6.81
CA LEU A 33 4.00 -0.36 7.93
C LEU A 33 4.04 -1.82 8.40
N ALA A 34 4.02 -2.79 7.47
CA ALA A 34 4.11 -4.20 7.80
C ALA A 34 5.43 -4.57 8.49
N ALA A 35 6.56 -4.05 8.00
CA ALA A 35 7.87 -4.26 8.62
C ALA A 35 7.93 -3.67 10.03
N GLN A 36 7.43 -2.44 10.21
CA GLN A 36 7.36 -1.81 11.53
C GLN A 36 6.47 -2.59 12.50
N LYS A 37 5.31 -3.07 12.05
CA LYS A 37 4.40 -3.89 12.86
C LYS A 37 5.06 -5.20 13.28
N LEU A 38 5.63 -5.94 12.33
CA LEU A 38 6.28 -7.22 12.62
C LEU A 38 7.55 -7.09 13.48
N SER A 39 8.25 -5.95 13.40
CA SER A 39 9.40 -5.70 14.27
C SER A 39 9.04 -5.57 15.77
N GLN A 40 7.77 -5.29 16.08
CA GLN A 40 7.25 -5.20 17.44
C GLN A 40 6.65 -6.52 17.94
N GLU A 41 6.56 -7.53 17.07
CA GLU A 41 5.98 -8.83 17.40
C GLU A 41 7.03 -9.79 18.00
N PRO A 42 6.62 -10.70 18.90
CA PRO A 42 7.51 -11.71 19.44
C PRO A 42 8.10 -12.63 18.36
N PRO A 43 9.35 -13.11 18.52
CA PRO A 43 9.91 -14.13 17.64
C PRO A 43 9.08 -15.42 17.68
N GLY A 44 8.88 -16.05 16.52
CA GLY A 44 8.05 -17.26 16.37
C GLY A 44 6.80 -17.07 15.51
N GLN A 45 6.54 -15.85 15.04
CA GLN A 45 5.52 -15.55 14.02
C GLN A 45 5.84 -16.29 12.71
N THR A 46 4.84 -16.97 12.13
CA THR A 46 4.92 -17.55 10.77
C THR A 46 4.45 -16.58 9.70
N LEU A 47 3.88 -15.43 10.10
CA LEU A 47 3.34 -14.44 9.20
C LEU A 47 4.47 -13.69 8.48
N GLN A 48 4.47 -13.76 7.15
CA GLN A 48 5.42 -13.02 6.34
C GLN A 48 4.91 -11.59 6.08
N ALA A 49 5.82 -10.61 6.11
CA ALA A 49 5.51 -9.21 5.80
C ALA A 49 4.79 -9.05 4.45
N THR A 50 5.20 -9.82 3.44
CA THR A 50 4.59 -9.85 2.11
C THR A 50 3.14 -10.31 2.12
N ALA A 51 2.78 -11.29 2.96
CA ALA A 51 1.40 -11.75 3.11
C ALA A 51 0.52 -10.66 3.73
N LEU A 52 1.02 -9.97 4.77
CA LEU A 52 0.30 -8.87 5.42
C LEU A 52 0.07 -7.68 4.49
N VAL A 53 1.07 -7.33 3.68
CA VAL A 53 0.96 -6.27 2.66
C VAL A 53 -0.09 -6.65 1.61
N HIS A 54 -0.07 -7.89 1.11
CA HIS A 54 -1.00 -8.34 0.09
C HIS A 54 -2.46 -8.34 0.59
N GLU A 55 -2.70 -8.83 1.81
CA GLU A 55 -4.03 -8.78 2.44
C GLU A 55 -4.52 -7.34 2.65
N ALA A 56 -3.65 -6.45 3.14
CA ALA A 56 -3.99 -5.04 3.33
C ALA A 56 -4.31 -4.34 2.00
N TYR A 57 -3.58 -4.68 0.94
CA TYR A 57 -3.82 -4.17 -0.40
C TYR A 57 -5.19 -4.61 -0.94
N LEU A 58 -5.53 -5.90 -0.84
CA LEU A 58 -6.83 -6.43 -1.29
C LEU A 58 -8.01 -5.75 -0.57
N ARG A 59 -7.89 -5.54 0.75
CA ARG A 59 -8.90 -4.79 1.53
C ARG A 59 -9.04 -3.34 1.08
N LEU A 60 -7.95 -2.69 0.68
CA LEU A 60 -7.96 -1.30 0.22
C LEU A 60 -8.71 -1.15 -1.12
N VAL A 61 -8.51 -2.10 -2.04
CA VAL A 61 -9.16 -2.08 -3.37
C VAL A 61 -10.62 -2.57 -3.35
N GLY A 62 -11.13 -2.96 -2.18
CA GLY A 62 -12.54 -3.33 -1.98
C GLY A 62 -12.87 -4.80 -2.26
N GLU A 63 -11.86 -5.67 -2.38
CA GLU A 63 -12.07 -7.12 -2.36
C GLU A 63 -12.02 -7.61 -0.90
N GLY A 64 -13.17 -7.51 -0.22
CA GLY A 64 -13.41 -7.98 1.14
C GLY A 64 -14.89 -8.14 1.45
#